data_AF-A0A3D4IFF3-F1
#
_entry.id   AF-A0A3D4IFF3-F1
#
_cell.length_a   1.000
_cell.length_b   1.000
_cell.length_c   1.000
_cell.angle_alpha   90.00
_cell.angle_beta   90.00
_cell.angle_gamma   90.00
#
_symmetry.space_group_name_H-M   'P 1'
#
loop_
_entity.id
_entity.type
_entity.pdbx_description
1 polymer ?
#
loop_
_entity_poly.entity_id
_entity_poly.type
_entity_poly.pdbx_seq_one_letter_code
_entity_poly.pdbx_strand_id
1 'polypeptide(L)'
;MKSFRFPNPLVLLTICILLASFLTYLVPAGQFDRREDPLTGRNVVVAGTYKGVESAPVSVWEALMAIPRGLQSAGSVIFLVFLSGAAFSVVGKG
;
A
#
# COMPACT_ATOMS: atom_id res chain seq x y z
N MET A 1 -11.50 -30.63 15.26
CA MET A 1 -10.50 -29.54 15.37
C MET A 1 -10.18 -29.05 13.96
N LYS A 2 -10.74 -27.92 13.51
CA LYS A 2 -10.43 -27.36 12.19
C LYS A 2 -9.02 -26.78 12.24
N SER A 3 -8.07 -27.37 11.52
CA SER A 3 -6.72 -26.81 11.43
C SER A 3 -6.82 -25.44 10.79
N PHE A 4 -6.29 -24.43 11.47
CA PHE A 4 -6.12 -23.09 10.91
C PHE A 4 -5.06 -23.20 9.81
N ARG A 5 -5.47 -23.58 8.60
CA ARG A 5 -4.61 -23.47 7.41
C ARG A 5 -4.39 -21.99 7.18
N PHE A 6 -3.12 -21.60 7.04
CA PHE A 6 -2.78 -20.24 6.71
C PHE A 6 -3.54 -19.83 5.43
N PRO A 7 -4.32 -18.74 5.45
CA PRO A 7 -5.03 -18.29 4.27
C PRO A 7 -4.04 -18.05 3.14
N ASN A 8 -4.48 -18.26 1.88
CA ASN A 8 -3.66 -17.92 0.73
C ASN A 8 -3.18 -16.46 0.86
N PRO A 9 -1.89 -16.15 0.60
CA PRO A 9 -1.36 -14.80 0.73
C PRO A 9 -2.21 -13.72 0.05
N LEU A 10 -2.80 -14.02 -1.12
CA LEU A 10 -3.70 -13.10 -1.81
C LEU A 10 -4.96 -12.80 -0.98
N VAL A 11 -5.54 -13.81 -0.34
CA VAL A 11 -6.71 -13.65 0.54
C VAL A 11 -6.35 -12.80 1.75
N LEU A 12 -5.17 -13.00 2.34
CA LEU A 12 -4.67 -12.18 3.44
C LEU A 12 -4.55 -10.71 3.03
N LEU A 13 -3.94 -10.45 1.88
CA LEU A 13 -3.82 -9.09 1.33
C LEU A 13 -5.18 -8.46 1.05
N THR A 14 -6.13 -9.21 0.50
CA THR A 14 -7.50 -8.73 0.28
C THR A 14 -8.18 -8.35 1.59
N ILE A 15 -8.06 -9.17 2.64
CA ILE A 15 -8.59 -8.85 3.96
C ILE A 15 -7.96 -7.57 4.52
N CYS A 16 -6.64 -7.39 4.38
CA CYS A 16 -5.96 -6.17 4.80
C CYS A 16 -6.47 -4.93 4.06
N ILE A 17 -6.72 -5.03 2.75
CA ILE A 17 -7.27 -3.91 1.95
C ILE A 17 -8.68 -3.56 2.43
N LEU A 18 -9.54 -4.56 2.64
CA LEU A 18 -10.91 -4.35 3.13
C LEU A 18 -10.91 -3.73 4.53
N LEU A 19 -10.04 -4.22 5.42
CA LEU A 19 -9.89 -3.70 6.77
C LEU A 19 -9.39 -2.25 6.76
N ALA A 20 -8.37 -1.94 5.95
CA ALA A 20 -7.84 -0.60 5.82
C ALA A 20 -8.89 0.37 5.26
N SER A 21 -9.63 -0.06 4.22
CA SER A 21 -10.74 0.71 3.66
C SER A 21 -11.81 0.99 4.71
N PHE A 22 -12.22 -0.02 5.48
CA PHE A 22 -13.20 0.15 6.56
C PHE A 22 -12.71 1.12 7.65
N LEU A 23 -11.42 1.06 8.02
CA LEU A 23 -10.83 1.99 8.98
C LEU A 23 -10.86 3.45 8.49
N THR A 24 -10.87 3.71 7.17
CA THR A 24 -10.98 5.09 6.65
C THR A 24 -12.32 5.77 6.95
N TYR A 25 -13.35 5.00 7.31
CA TYR A 25 -14.64 5.53 7.76
C TYR A 25 -14.67 5.83 9.27
N LEU A 26 -13.81 5.18 10.06
CA LEU A 26 -13.73 5.34 11.51
C LEU A 26 -12.73 6.42 11.93
N VAL A 27 -11.63 6.55 11.18
CA VAL A 27 -10.53 7.47 11.50
C VAL A 27 -10.73 8.79 10.75
N PRO A 28 -10.95 9.92 11.43
CA PRO A 28 -11.09 11.21 10.79
C PRO A 28 -9.78 11.63 10.11
N ALA A 29 -9.89 12.21 8.93
CA ALA A 29 -8.73 12.72 8.21
C ALA A 29 -8.17 13.97 8.92
N GLY A 30 -6.88 13.95 9.22
CA GLY A 30 -6.17 15.07 9.83
C GLY A 30 -4.88 15.35 9.07
N GLN A 31 -4.54 16.64 8.93
CA GLN A 31 -3.28 17.06 8.35
C GLN A 31 -2.57 18.08 9.25
N PHE A 32 -1.23 18.04 9.21
CA PHE A 32 -0.37 19.04 9.84
C PHE A 32 0.20 19.94 8.75
N ASP A 33 0.23 21.25 9.00
CA ASP A 33 0.93 22.18 8.11
C ASP A 33 2.42 21.82 8.07
N ARG A 34 3.00 21.80 6.87
CA ARG A 34 4.43 21.60 6.65
C ARG A 34 5.05 22.94 6.29
N ARG A 35 6.15 23.30 6.93
CA ARG A 35 6.99 24.43 6.52
C ARG A 35 8.38 23.93 6.16
N GLU A 36 8.98 24.56 5.16
CA GLU A 36 10.39 24.36 4.88
C GLU A 36 11.22 24.95 6.00
N ASP A 37 12.07 24.13 6.59
CA ASP A 37 13.07 24.59 7.55
C ASP A 37 14.25 25.22 6.78
N PRO A 38 14.48 26.54 6.90
CA PRO A 38 15.53 27.23 6.16
C PRO A 38 16.94 26.79 6.54
N LEU A 39 17.13 26.07 7.65
CA LEU A 39 18.44 25.55 8.07
C LEU A 39 18.76 24.17 7.50
N THR A 40 17.74 23.35 7.20
CA THR A 40 17.92 21.95 6.79
C THR A 40 17.36 21.63 5.41
N GLY A 41 16.59 22.55 4.80
CA GLY A 41 15.93 22.35 3.50
C GLY A 41 14.86 21.25 3.54
N ARG A 42 14.43 20.83 4.73
CA ARG A 42 13.45 19.75 4.90
C ARG A 42 12.09 20.33 5.26
N ASN A 43 11.05 19.72 4.70
CA ASN A 43 9.68 19.98 5.10
C ASN A 43 9.44 19.39 6.50
N VAL A 44 9.37 20.25 7.52
CA VAL A 44 9.07 19.90 8.91
C VAL A 44 7.61 20.17 9.23
N VAL A 45 7.01 19.28 10.01
CA VAL A 45 5.63 19.46 10.51
C VAL A 45 5.64 20.54 11.59
N VAL A 46 4.72 21.50 11.48
CA VAL A 46 4.57 22.55 12.50
C VAL A 46 3.76 22.00 13.66
N ALA A 47 4.35 21.98 14.87
CA ALA A 47 3.65 21.52 16.06
C ALA A 47 2.43 22.42 16.37
N GLY A 48 1.30 21.82 16.73
CA GLY A 48 0.07 22.54 17.08
C GLY A 48 -0.80 22.98 15.89
N THR A 49 -0.41 22.72 14.63
CA THR A 49 -1.19 23.06 13.43
C THR A 49 -2.07 21.91 12.93
N TYR A 50 -2.41 20.96 13.79
CA TYR A 50 -3.35 19.89 13.43
C TYR A 50 -4.68 20.52 13.00
N LYS A 51 -5.06 20.29 11.75
CA LYS A 51 -6.36 20.69 11.21
C LYS A 51 -7.07 19.44 10.73
N GLY A 52 -8.31 19.26 11.17
CA GLY A 52 -9.21 18.28 10.56
C GLY A 52 -9.45 18.71 9.11
N VAL A 53 -9.26 17.79 8.18
CA VAL A 53 -9.53 18.03 6.76
C VAL A 53 -10.78 17.29 6.34
N GLU A 54 -11.31 17.61 5.16
CA GLU A 54 -12.45 16.90 4.60
C GLU A 54 -12.11 15.41 4.50
N SER A 55 -12.96 14.59 5.12
CA SER A 55 -12.75 13.14 5.13
C SER A 55 -13.04 12.60 3.73
N ALA A 56 -12.05 11.96 3.12
CA ALA A 56 -12.16 11.28 1.84
C ALA A 56 -12.15 9.76 2.09
N PRO A 57 -13.26 9.17 2.56
CA PRO A 57 -13.33 7.74 2.82
C PRO A 57 -13.15 6.96 1.52
N VAL A 58 -12.44 5.84 1.61
CA VAL A 58 -12.16 5.00 0.43
C VAL A 58 -13.42 4.29 -0.01
N SER A 59 -13.86 4.56 -1.24
CA SER A 59 -15.04 3.89 -1.81
C SER A 59 -14.78 2.39 -2.05
N VAL A 60 -15.85 1.59 -2.11
CA VAL A 60 -15.75 0.15 -2.43
C VAL A 60 -15.04 -0.08 -3.77
N TRP A 61 -15.30 0.78 -4.76
CA TRP A 61 -14.65 0.71 -6.06
C TRP A 61 -13.14 0.96 -5.96
N GLU A 62 -12.72 1.96 -5.19
CA GLU A 62 -11.30 2.25 -4.97
C GLU A 62 -10.58 1.15 -4.20
N ALA A 63 -11.27 0.52 -3.24
CA ALA A 63 -10.74 -0.64 -2.52
C ALA A 63 -10.52 -1.83 -3.47
N LEU A 64 -11.45 -2.11 -4.39
CA LEU A 64 -11.26 -3.13 -5.42
C LEU A 64 -10.13 -2.77 -6.39
N MET A 65 -10.04 -1.51 -6.80
CA MET A 65 -8.96 -1.00 -7.66
C MET A 65 -7.60 -0.96 -6.95
N ALA A 66 -7.53 -1.10 -5.62
CA ALA A 66 -6.25 -1.18 -4.90
C ALA A 66 -5.44 -2.43 -5.28
N ILE A 67 -6.11 -3.54 -5.63
CA ILE A 67 -5.46 -4.79 -6.04
C ILE A 67 -4.69 -4.62 -7.36
N PRO A 68 -5.30 -4.20 -8.49
CA PRO A 68 -4.58 -3.99 -9.74
C PRO A 68 -3.54 -2.87 -9.63
N ARG A 69 -3.83 -1.79 -8.88
CA ARG A 69 -2.84 -0.71 -8.63
C ARG A 69 -1.62 -1.22 -7.86
N GLY A 70 -1.83 -2.05 -6.84
CA GLY A 70 -0.73 -2.68 -6.11
C GLY A 70 0.12 -3.57 -7.01
N LEU A 71 -0.51 -4.34 -7.91
CA LEU A 71 0.20 -5.17 -8.88
C LEU A 71 1.02 -4.32 -9.86
N GLN A 72 0.48 -3.19 -10.31
CA GLN A 72 1.20 -2.22 -11.15
C GLN A 72 2.43 -1.65 -10.42
N SER A 73 2.28 -1.24 -9.16
CA SER A 73 3.39 -0.73 -8.35
C SER A 73 4.47 -1.79 -8.11
N ALA A 74 4.08 -3.06 -7.99
CA ALA A 74 4.98 -4.20 -7.87
C ALA A 74 5.57 -4.66 -9.22
N GLY A 75 5.16 -4.04 -10.34
CA GLY A 75 5.49 -4.49 -11.69
C GLY A 75 6.98 -4.62 -11.96
N SER A 76 7.81 -3.72 -11.43
CA SER A 76 9.28 -3.78 -11.57
C SER A 76 9.87 -5.03 -10.91
N VAL A 77 9.41 -5.37 -9.70
CA VAL A 77 9.85 -6.56 -8.96
C VAL A 77 9.38 -7.83 -9.65
N ILE A 78 8.12 -7.86 -10.08
CA ILE A 78 7.54 -9.00 -10.81
C ILE A 78 8.32 -9.25 -12.11
N PHE A 79 8.61 -8.19 -12.87
CA PHE A 79 9.36 -8.28 -14.11
C PHE A 79 10.79 -8.77 -13.89
N LEU A 80 11.47 -8.27 -12.86
CA LEU A 80 12.80 -8.73 -12.47
C LEU A 80 12.80 -10.24 -12.15
N VAL A 81 11.87 -10.69 -11.29
CA VAL A 81 11.76 -12.12 -10.92
C VAL A 81 11.48 -12.99 -12.15
N PHE A 82 10.61 -12.55 -13.05
CA PHE A 82 10.34 -13.26 -14.30
C PHE A 82 11.57 -13.34 -15.21
N LEU A 83 12.29 -12.24 -15.43
CA LEU A 83 13.50 -12.23 -16.26
C LEU A 83 14.60 -13.09 -15.67
N SER A 84 14.84 -12.99 -14.35
CA SER A 84 15.82 -13.84 -13.66
C SER A 84 15.45 -15.32 -13.79
N GLY A 85 14.19 -15.68 -13.55
CA GLY A 85 13.70 -17.05 -13.72
C GLY A 85 13.85 -17.56 -15.17
N ALA A 86 13.55 -16.72 -16.16
CA ALA A 86 13.72 -17.05 -17.57
C ALA A 86 15.19 -17.30 -17.94
N ALA A 87 16.11 -16.44 -17.49
CA ALA A 87 17.54 -16.60 -17.74
C ALA A 87 18.07 -17.92 -17.16
N PHE A 88 17.71 -18.26 -15.92
CA PHE A 88 18.09 -19.53 -15.30
C PHE A 88 17.47 -20.74 -16.02
N SER A 89 16.23 -20.64 -16.49
CA SER A 89 15.59 -21.73 -17.24
C SER A 89 16.25 -22.02 -18.59
N VAL A 90 16.85 -21.02 -19.23
CA VAL A 90 17.60 -21.21 -20.49
C VAL A 90 18.94 -21.88 -20.21
N VAL A 91 19.66 -21.42 -19.19
CA VAL A 91 20.97 -21.98 -18.81
C VAL A 91 20.85 -23.41 -18.28
N GLY A 92 19.83 -23.73 -17.49
CA GLY A 92 19.64 -25.08 -16.93
C GLY A 92 19.10 -26.12 -17.91
N LYS A 93 18.80 -25.75 -19.16
CA LYS A 93 18.37 -26.66 -20.23
C LYS A 93 19.49 -27.01 -21.23
N GLY A 94 20.73 -26.54 -20.98
CA GLY A 94 21.93 -26.86 -21.77
C GLY A 94 22.85 -27.86 -21.08
#